data_AF-A0A937IKW4-F1
#
_entry.id   AF-A0A937IKW4-F1
#
_cell.length_a   1.000
_cell.length_b   1.000
_cell.length_c   1.000
_cell.angle_alpha   90.00
_cell.angle_beta   90.00
_cell.angle_gamma   90.00
#
_symmetry.space_group_name_H-M   'P 1'
#
loop_
_entity.id
_entity.type
_entity.pdbx_description
1 polymer ?
#
loop_
_entity_poly.entity_id
_entity_poly.type
_entity_poly.pdbx_seq_one_letter_code
_entity_poly.pdbx_strand_id
1 'polypeptide(L)' 'MSELFKELDYQKTPLGEISLRRRKQLKLDKDIFEVILNDEHLMSNLFVSSEVALASIPLKEMRTKSPDILIG' A
#
# COMPACT_ATOMS: atom_id res chain seq x y z
N MET A 1 -16.79 -18.31 -5.99
CA MET A 1 -15.69 -17.39 -5.64
C MET A 1 -16.32 -16.06 -5.27
N SER A 2 -16.00 -15.50 -4.11
CA SER A 2 -16.65 -14.27 -3.63
C SER A 2 -16.29 -13.09 -4.53
N GLU A 3 -17.28 -12.42 -5.11
CA GLU A 3 -17.08 -11.17 -5.86
C GLU A 3 -16.41 -10.09 -5.00
N LEU A 4 -16.55 -10.18 -3.68
CA LEU A 4 -16.12 -9.19 -2.71
C LEU A 4 -14.64 -9.29 -2.32
N PHE A 5 -14.03 -10.46 -2.49
CA PHE A 5 -12.64 -10.70 -2.07
C PHE A 5 -11.98 -11.79 -2.90
N LYS A 6 -10.74 -11.54 -3.34
CA LYS A 6 -9.91 -12.48 -4.08
C LYS A 6 -8.43 -12.28 -3.75
N GLU A 7 -7.74 -13.34 -3.35
CA GLU A 7 -6.27 -13.36 -3.36
C GLU A 7 -5.78 -13.51 -4.81
N LEU A 8 -4.85 -12.66 -5.21
CA LEU A 8 -4.32 -12.57 -6.57
C LEU A 8 -2.95 -13.23 -6.69
N ASP A 9 -2.10 -13.07 -5.67
CA ASP A 9 -0.77 -13.65 -5.63
C ASP A 9 -0.32 -13.86 -4.18
N TYR A 10 0.59 -14.82 -3.98
CA TYR A 10 1.16 -15.17 -2.68
C TYR A 10 2.61 -15.59 -2.83
N GLN A 11 3.51 -14.98 -2.05
CA GLN A 11 4.94 -15.29 -2.09
C GLN A 11 5.56 -15.30 -0.69
N LYS A 12 6.52 -16.20 -0.49
CA LYS A 12 7.35 -16.20 0.72
C LYS A 12 8.61 -15.37 0.47
N THR A 13 8.87 -14.40 1.33
CA THR A 13 10.07 -13.54 1.26
C THR A 13 10.85 -13.64 2.57
N PRO A 14 12.12 -13.20 2.62
CA PRO A 14 12.88 -13.12 3.87
C PRO A 14 12.23 -12.21 4.93
N LEU A 15 11.44 -11.22 4.51
CA LEU A 15 10.69 -10.32 5.40
C LEU A 15 9.42 -10.98 5.96
N GLY A 16 8.95 -12.05 5.31
CA GLY A 16 7.68 -12.68 5.63
C GLY A 16 6.87 -13.13 4.43
N GLU A 17 5.70 -13.68 4.72
CA GLU A 17 4.71 -14.11 3.74
C GLU A 17 3.96 -12.89 3.21
N ILE A 18 4.07 -12.63 1.90
CA ILE A 18 3.41 -11.52 1.22
C ILE A 18 2.23 -12.05 0.43
N SER A 19 1.06 -11.43 0.62
CA SER A 19 -0.18 -11.75 -0.09
C SER A 19 -0.75 -10.50 -0.76
N LEU A 20 -1.01 -10.58 -2.06
CA LEU A 20 -1.71 -9.55 -2.82
C LEU A 20 -3.19 -9.91 -2.90
N ARG A 21 -4.06 -9.01 -2.46
CA ARG A 21 -5.50 -9.23 -2.37
C ARG A 21 -6.27 -8.12 -3.08
N ARG A 22 -7.34 -8.48 -3.79
CA ARG A 22 -8.36 -7.56 -4.31
C ARG A 22 -9.61 -7.67 -3.44
N ARG A 23 -10.09 -6.54 -2.92
CA ARG A 23 -11.32 -6.44 -2.13
C ARG A 23 -12.24 -5.37 -2.70
N LYS A 24 -13.53 -5.67 -2.83
CA LYS A 24 -14.55 -4.69 -3.20
C LYS A 24 -14.92 -3.85 -1.96
N GLN A 25 -14.65 -2.55 -2.01
CA GLN A 25 -15.06 -1.60 -0.99
C GLN A 25 -16.48 -1.12 -1.28
N LEU A 26 -17.44 -1.68 -0.54
CA LEU A 26 -18.87 -1.45 -0.77
C LEU A 26 -19.27 0.02 -0.66
N LYS A 27 -18.72 0.76 0.30
CA LYS A 27 -19.06 2.18 0.49
C LYS A 27 -18.62 3.09 -0.66
N LEU A 28 -17.58 2.70 -1.38
CA LEU A 28 -16.98 3.48 -2.46
C LEU A 28 -17.24 2.84 -3.84
N ASP A 29 -17.96 1.72 -3.87
CA ASP A 29 -18.19 0.86 -5.03
C ASP A 29 -16.95 0.62 -5.91
N LYS A 30 -15.78 0.47 -5.28
CA LYS A 30 -14.50 0.31 -6.00
C LYS A 30 -13.69 -0.87 -5.51
N ASP A 31 -12.83 -1.39 -6.37
CA ASP A 31 -11.85 -2.39 -5.98
C ASP A 31 -10.65 -1.72 -5.31
N ILE A 32 -10.24 -2.29 -4.19
CA ILE A 32 -9.02 -1.97 -3.47
C ILE A 32 -8.06 -3.14 -3.65
N PHE A 33 -6.81 -2.81 -3.91
CA PHE A 33 -5.71 -3.77 -3.96
C PHE A 33 -4.86 -3.54 -2.71
N GLU A 34 -4.70 -4.60 -1.92
CA GLU A 34 -4.06 -4.57 -0.59
C GLU A 34 -2.92 -5.58 -0.58
N VAL A 35 -1.80 -5.19 0.03
CA VAL A 35 -0.64 -6.06 0.27
C VAL A 35 -0.59 -6.36 1.77
N ILE A 36 -0.52 -7.65 2.10
CA ILE A 36 -0.46 -8.15 3.47
C ILE A 36 0.91 -8.81 3.68
N LEU A 37 1.55 -8.55 4.82
CA LEU A 37 2.81 -9.17 5.24
C LEU A 37 2.60 -9.91 6.56
N ASN A 38 2.83 -11.24 6.59
CA ASN A 38 2.69 -12.09 7.79
C ASN A 38 1.34 -11.93 8.53
N ASP A 39 0.26 -11.59 7.84
CA ASP A 39 -1.08 -11.27 8.38
C ASP A 39 -1.36 -9.80 8.74
N GLU A 40 -0.38 -8.90 8.63
CA GLU A 40 -0.57 -7.46 8.85
C GLU A 40 -0.75 -6.68 7.54
N HIS A 41 -1.60 -5.64 7.57
CA HIS A 41 -1.77 -4.75 6.42
C HIS A 41 -0.52 -3.90 6.21
N LEU A 42 0.14 -4.07 5.06
CA LEU A 42 1.32 -3.30 4.69
C LEU A 42 0.94 -2.02 3.93
N MET A 43 0.20 -2.15 2.82
CA MET A 43 -0.16 -1.02 1.95
C MET A 43 -1.41 -1.30 1.11
N SER A 44 -2.05 -0.25 0.61
CA SER A 44 -3.17 -0.36 -0.32
C SER A 44 -3.21 0.78 -1.32
N ASN A 45 -3.87 0.57 -2.46
CA ASN A 45 -4.09 1.64 -3.45
C ASN A 45 -5.23 2.60 -3.06
N LEU A 46 -5.72 2.58 -1.82
CA LEU A 46 -6.84 3.41 -1.38
C LEU A 46 -6.44 4.87 -1.13
N PHE A 47 -5.20 5.11 -0.70
CA PHE A 47 -4.75 6.40 -0.16
C PHE A 47 -3.59 7.04 -0.94
N VAL A 48 -3.43 6.67 -2.22
CA VAL A 48 -2.32 7.13 -3.10
C VAL A 48 -2.16 8.65 -3.09
N SER A 49 -3.25 9.42 -3.15
CA SER A 49 -3.16 10.88 -3.12
C SER A 49 -2.57 11.42 -1.81
N SER A 50 -2.92 10.82 -0.68
CA SER A 50 -2.38 11.19 0.63
C SER A 50 -0.92 10.78 0.74
N GLU A 51 -0.56 9.58 0.29
CA GLU A 51 0.83 9.08 0.27
C GLU A 51 1.72 10.01 -0.57
N VAL A 52 1.28 10.36 -1.79
CA VAL A 52 1.99 11.30 -2.67
C VAL A 52 2.10 12.68 -2.04
N ALA A 53 1.06 13.18 -1.38
CA ALA A 53 1.11 14.48 -0.70
C ALA A 53 2.06 14.47 0.51
N LEU A 54 2.06 13.38 1.29
CA LEU A 54 2.96 13.17 2.43
C LEU A 54 4.42 13.05 2.00
N ALA A 55 4.71 12.54 0.81
CA ALA A 55 6.05 12.62 0.23
C ALA A 55 6.35 14.04 -0.30
N SER A 56 5.44 14.61 -1.10
CA SER A 56 5.71 15.82 -1.89
C SER A 56 5.85 17.09 -1.05
N ILE A 57 5.02 17.28 -0.02
CA ILE A 57 5.01 18.51 0.79
C ILE A 57 6.32 18.63 1.60
N PRO A 58 6.73 17.63 2.40
CA PRO A 58 7.98 17.72 3.14
C PRO A 58 9.20 17.79 2.24
N LEU A 59 9.24 17.02 1.14
CA LEU A 59 10.36 17.05 0.18
C LEU A 59 10.60 18.45 -0.41
N LYS A 60 9.53 19.22 -0.67
CA LYS A 60 9.65 20.61 -1.15
C LYS A 60 10.23 21.55 -0.09
N GLU A 61 9.98 21.27 1.19
CA GLU A 61 10.47 22.07 2.31
C GLU A 61 11.87 21.64 2.78
N MET A 62 12.40 20.52 2.27
CA MET A 62 13.74 20.05 2.63
C MET A 62 14.83 20.97 2.10
N ARG A 63 15.77 21.32 2.98
CA ARG A 63 16.93 22.17 2.65
C ARG A 63 18.19 21.36 2.31
N THR A 64 18.20 20.07 2.64
CA THR A 64 19.31 19.18 2.29
C THR A 64 19.15 18.68 0.84
N LYS A 65 20.25 18.63 0.10
CA LYS A 65 20.29 18.08 -1.26
C LYS A 65 20.33 16.55 -1.30
N SER A 66 20.60 15.92 -0.16
CA SER A 66 20.72 14.47 -0.03
C SER A 66 20.01 14.03 1.25
N PRO A 67 18.67 13.97 1.20
CA PRO A 67 17.88 13.52 2.34
C PRO A 67 18.04 12.02 2.54
N ASP A 68 18.18 11.60 3.80
CA ASP A 68 18.12 10.19 4.17
C ASP A 68 16.65 9.82 4.39
N ILE A 69 16.04 9.22 3.38
CA ILE A 69 14.60 8.90 3.36
C ILE A 69 14.43 7.47 3.88
N LEU A 70 13.87 7.35 5.08
CA LEU A 70 13.61 6.07 5.72
C LEU A 70 12.38 5.36 5.12
N ILE A 71 11.35 6.12 4.75
CA ILE A 71 10.07 5.63 4.21
C ILE A 71 9.55 6.68 3.22
N GLY A 72 9.17 6.27 2.00
CA GLY A 72 8.68 7.16 0.94
C GLY A 72 7.81 6.43 -0.06
#